data_AF-A0A1T2XY47-F1
#
_entry.id   AF-A0A1T2XY47-F1
#
_cell.length_a   1.000
_cell.length_b   1.000
_cell.length_c   1.000
_cell.angle_alpha   90.00
_cell.angle_beta   90.00
_cell.angle_gamma   90.00
#
_symmetry.space_group_name_H-M   'P 1'
#
loop_
_entity.id
_entity.type
_entity.pdbx_description
1 polymer ?
#
loop_
_entity_poly.entity_id
_entity_poly.type
_entity_poly.pdbx_seq_one_letter_code
_entity_poly.pdbx_strand_id
1 'polypeptide(L)'
;MDIRGKVVLVTGANRGLGKAFVIAALEAGAAKVYAAARDPSSVNIPGSTPIALDITDAASVQRAAEQYTDVSVLINNAGFLKYGSLLAEDSIENLQQHFEVNTFGTLRVTRAFAPTLAKQGGGALINILSVLSWLSPAGTGGYSTSKSAQWGLTNGLRAELREQKTLVIGVHPAYIDTDMVADIQAPKSTPQEVVAITLKALSEDREEALITDMTHAVKASLSTDSPVYLNP
;
A
#
# COMPACT_ATOMS: atom_id res chain seq x y z
N MET A 1 -15.98 3.48 -7.30
CA MET A 1 -15.67 4.94 -7.15
C MET A 1 -14.74 5.40 -8.27
N ASP A 2 -15.03 6.49 -8.98
CA ASP A 2 -14.08 7.08 -9.94
C ASP A 2 -13.07 8.02 -9.24
N ILE A 3 -11.80 7.98 -9.65
CA ILE A 3 -10.73 8.87 -9.16
C ILE A 3 -10.80 10.28 -9.78
N ARG A 4 -11.49 10.43 -10.91
CA ARG A 4 -11.69 11.73 -11.55
C ARG A 4 -12.36 12.72 -10.59
N GLY A 5 -11.78 13.91 -10.48
CA GLY A 5 -12.25 14.96 -9.57
C GLY A 5 -11.99 14.70 -8.08
N LYS A 6 -11.30 13.60 -7.72
CA LYS A 6 -10.96 13.29 -6.33
C LYS A 6 -9.66 13.95 -5.89
N VAL A 7 -9.54 14.11 -4.57
CA VAL A 7 -8.28 14.49 -3.91
C VAL A 7 -7.61 13.23 -3.38
N VAL A 8 -6.43 12.95 -3.89
CA VAL A 8 -5.68 11.70 -3.64
C VAL A 8 -4.46 11.99 -2.77
N LEU A 9 -4.20 11.19 -1.74
CA LEU A 9 -2.94 11.20 -1.01
C LEU A 9 -2.20 9.88 -1.25
N VAL A 10 -0.93 9.95 -1.65
CA VAL A 10 -0.07 8.78 -1.87
C VAL A 10 1.13 8.84 -0.94
N THR A 11 1.33 7.82 -0.09
CA THR A 11 2.53 7.73 0.76
C THR A 11 3.72 7.11 0.01
N GLY A 12 4.94 7.55 0.29
CA GLY A 12 6.14 7.05 -0.40
C GLY A 12 6.15 7.41 -1.90
N ALA A 13 5.68 8.62 -2.23
CA ALA A 13 5.41 9.06 -3.59
C ALA A 13 6.66 9.48 -4.40
N ASN A 14 7.83 9.60 -3.78
CA ASN A 14 9.03 10.12 -4.42
C ASN A 14 9.70 9.14 -5.40
N ARG A 15 9.33 7.85 -5.38
CA ARG A 15 9.93 6.82 -6.25
C ARG A 15 9.01 5.62 -6.50
N GLY A 16 9.44 4.73 -7.38
CA GLY A 16 8.83 3.42 -7.63
C GLY A 16 7.32 3.48 -7.88
N LEU A 17 6.59 2.57 -7.22
CA LEU A 17 5.13 2.46 -7.37
C LEU A 17 4.39 3.72 -6.89
N GLY A 18 4.85 4.38 -5.83
CA GLY A 18 4.23 5.61 -5.32
C GLY A 18 4.26 6.74 -6.35
N LYS A 19 5.40 6.91 -7.03
CA LYS A 19 5.53 7.86 -8.15
C LYS A 19 4.57 7.53 -9.29
N ALA A 20 4.43 6.24 -9.63
CA ALA A 20 3.51 5.79 -10.67
C ALA A 20 2.03 6.07 -10.31
N PHE A 21 1.63 5.87 -9.05
CA PHE A 21 0.29 6.24 -8.59
C PHE A 21 0.00 7.74 -8.72
N VAL A 22 0.96 8.60 -8.36
CA VAL A 22 0.77 10.05 -8.48
C VAL A 22 0.57 10.46 -9.94
N ILE A 23 1.44 9.98 -10.84
CA ILE A 23 1.35 10.27 -12.28
C ILE A 23 0.00 9.81 -12.84
N ALA A 24 -0.37 8.56 -12.60
CA ALA A 24 -1.61 8.01 -13.13
C ALA A 24 -2.87 8.69 -12.54
N ALA A 25 -2.84 9.08 -11.26
CA ALA A 25 -3.95 9.81 -10.66
C ALA A 25 -4.16 11.18 -11.33
N LEU A 26 -3.07 11.91 -11.62
CA LEU A 26 -3.11 13.17 -12.36
C LEU A 26 -3.64 12.96 -13.79
N GLU A 27 -3.12 11.97 -14.52
CA GLU A 27 -3.54 11.62 -15.88
C GLU A 27 -5.01 11.18 -15.95
N ALA A 28 -5.50 10.48 -14.92
CA ALA A 28 -6.90 10.07 -14.79
C ALA A 28 -7.85 11.23 -14.41
N GLY A 29 -7.31 12.43 -14.16
CA GLY A 29 -8.09 13.63 -13.88
C GLY A 29 -8.48 13.79 -12.41
N ALA A 30 -7.67 13.28 -11.46
CA ALA A 30 -7.79 13.67 -10.06
C ALA A 30 -7.73 15.20 -9.94
N ALA A 31 -8.57 15.78 -9.08
CA ALA A 31 -8.60 17.23 -8.88
C ALA A 31 -7.32 17.74 -8.21
N LYS A 32 -6.72 16.91 -7.34
CA LYS A 32 -5.49 17.22 -6.61
C LYS A 32 -4.81 15.93 -6.16
N VAL A 33 -3.48 15.90 -6.17
CA VAL A 33 -2.70 14.77 -5.64
C VAL A 33 -1.66 15.27 -4.65
N TYR A 34 -1.82 14.90 -3.38
CA TYR A 34 -0.80 15.03 -2.35
C TYR A 34 0.21 13.89 -2.46
N ALA A 35 1.42 14.23 -2.88
CA ALA A 35 2.51 13.30 -3.07
C ALA A 35 3.41 13.32 -1.83
N ALA A 36 3.24 12.33 -0.95
CA ALA A 36 3.86 12.35 0.37
C ALA A 36 5.19 11.60 0.40
N ALA A 37 6.21 12.25 0.97
CA ALA A 37 7.53 11.68 1.22
C ALA A 37 8.09 12.21 2.54
N ARG A 38 9.11 11.53 3.09
CA ARG A 38 9.83 12.05 4.27
C ARG A 38 10.50 13.38 3.99
N ASP A 39 11.09 13.49 2.80
CA ASP A 39 11.62 14.74 2.25
C ASP A 39 10.77 15.15 1.03
N PRO A 40 9.92 16.19 1.14
CA PRO A 40 9.07 16.66 0.05
C PRO A 40 9.87 17.14 -1.17
N SER A 41 11.10 17.62 -0.98
CA SER A 41 11.94 18.10 -2.09
C SER A 41 12.38 16.96 -3.01
N SER A 42 12.31 15.71 -2.55
CA SER A 42 12.58 14.53 -3.36
C SER A 42 11.44 14.19 -4.34
N VAL A 43 10.27 14.83 -4.23
CA VAL A 43 9.12 14.61 -5.10
C VAL A 43 9.23 15.49 -6.34
N ASN A 44 9.70 14.89 -7.44
CA ASN A 44 9.87 15.57 -8.73
C ASN A 44 8.78 15.14 -9.73
N ILE A 45 7.52 15.50 -9.45
CA ILE A 45 6.35 15.13 -10.26
C ILE A 45 5.49 16.38 -10.55
N PRO A 46 5.55 16.95 -11.77
CA PRO A 46 4.75 18.12 -12.14
C PRO A 46 3.25 17.90 -11.92
N GLY A 47 2.56 18.93 -11.42
CA GLY A 47 1.12 18.89 -11.15
C GLY A 47 0.73 18.25 -9.80
N SER A 48 1.65 17.58 -9.12
CA SER A 48 1.43 17.10 -7.75
C SER A 48 1.71 18.19 -6.71
N THR A 49 1.19 18.00 -5.49
CA THR A 49 1.54 18.80 -4.30
C THR A 49 2.43 17.96 -3.38
N PRO A 50 3.75 18.18 -3.34
CA PRO A 50 4.65 17.49 -2.41
C PRO A 50 4.31 17.81 -0.95
N ILE A 51 4.27 16.78 -0.09
CA ILE A 51 4.00 16.97 1.35
C ILE A 51 4.97 16.16 2.20
N ALA A 52 5.27 16.66 3.40
CA ALA A 52 6.11 15.96 4.38
C ALA A 52 5.25 14.97 5.16
N LEU A 53 5.60 13.68 5.06
CA LEU A 53 4.94 12.62 5.83
C LEU A 53 5.91 11.46 6.07
N ASP A 54 6.29 11.28 7.33
CA ASP A 54 6.84 10.02 7.82
C ASP A 54 5.73 9.23 8.50
N ILE A 55 5.42 8.03 7.98
CA ILE A 55 4.32 7.21 8.50
C ILE A 55 4.64 6.57 9.86
N THR A 56 5.91 6.52 10.25
CA THR A 56 6.36 6.00 11.55
C THR A 56 6.38 7.08 12.63
N ASP A 57 6.32 8.37 12.26
CA ASP A 57 6.24 9.48 13.21
C ASP A 57 4.78 9.90 13.43
N ALA A 58 4.26 9.61 14.62
CA ALA A 58 2.89 9.98 15.01
C ALA A 58 2.63 11.51 14.90
N ALA A 59 3.62 12.34 15.20
CA ALA A 59 3.47 13.79 15.11
C ALA A 59 3.43 14.25 13.63
N SER A 60 4.25 13.65 12.77
CA SER A 60 4.18 13.87 11.32
C SER A 60 2.82 13.49 10.75
N VAL A 61 2.29 12.34 11.13
CA VAL A 61 0.97 11.86 10.66
C VAL A 61 -0.15 12.80 11.12
N GLN A 62 -0.13 13.21 12.39
CA GLN A 62 -1.14 14.10 12.96
C GLN A 62 -1.17 15.46 12.23
N ARG A 63 0.01 16.09 12.04
CA ARG A 63 0.11 17.36 11.31
C ARG A 63 -0.43 17.25 9.88
N ALA A 64 -0.13 16.14 9.19
CA ALA A 64 -0.64 15.92 7.84
C ALA A 64 -2.17 15.77 7.82
N ALA A 65 -2.75 15.02 8.76
CA ALA A 65 -4.21 14.84 8.83
C ALA A 65 -4.96 16.13 9.17
N GLU A 66 -4.37 17.01 9.99
CA GLU A 66 -4.92 18.34 10.31
C GLU A 66 -4.85 19.30 9.12
N GLN A 67 -3.85 19.16 8.26
CA GLN A 67 -3.62 20.06 7.13
C GLN A 67 -4.37 19.65 5.86
N TYR A 68 -4.41 18.35 5.54
CA TYR A 68 -4.92 17.81 4.27
C TYR A 68 -6.33 17.20 4.46
N THR A 69 -7.28 18.05 4.85
CA THR A 69 -8.64 17.67 5.27
C THR A 69 -9.64 17.44 4.14
N ASP A 70 -9.20 17.58 2.89
CA ASP A 70 -9.98 17.36 1.66
C ASP A 70 -9.71 16.01 0.99
N VAL A 71 -8.82 15.18 1.54
CA VAL A 71 -8.49 13.85 1.00
C VAL A 71 -9.73 12.96 0.92
N SER A 72 -9.94 12.35 -0.24
CA SER A 72 -11.06 11.41 -0.50
C SER A 72 -10.59 10.03 -0.97
N VAL A 73 -9.33 9.92 -1.40
CA VAL A 73 -8.66 8.64 -1.70
C VAL A 73 -7.30 8.64 -1.02
N LEU A 74 -7.07 7.67 -0.13
CA LEU A 74 -5.79 7.47 0.56
C LEU A 74 -5.12 6.20 0.05
N ILE A 75 -3.91 6.32 -0.49
CA ILE A 75 -3.09 5.21 -0.97
C ILE A 75 -1.89 5.02 -0.02
N ASN A 76 -1.99 4.03 0.86
CA ASN A 76 -0.89 3.56 1.71
C ASN A 76 0.06 2.69 0.88
N ASN A 77 1.00 3.34 0.21
CA ASN A 77 2.01 2.71 -0.65
C ASN A 77 3.39 2.58 0.03
N ALA A 78 3.74 3.48 0.95
CA ALA A 78 5.01 3.40 1.66
C ALA A 78 5.19 2.03 2.34
N GLY A 79 6.37 1.46 2.17
CA GLY A 79 6.70 0.13 2.69
C GLY A 79 8.20 -0.07 2.83
N PHE A 80 8.57 -1.05 3.65
CA PHE A 80 9.94 -1.42 3.94
C PHE A 80 10.14 -2.92 3.75
N LEU A 81 11.26 -3.27 3.13
CA LEU A 81 11.71 -4.63 2.94
C LEU A 81 13.22 -4.68 3.23
N LYS A 82 13.63 -5.59 4.11
CA LYS A 82 15.01 -6.00 4.32
C LYS A 82 15.06 -7.52 4.29
N TYR A 83 15.86 -8.09 3.38
CA TYR A 83 16.09 -9.53 3.34
C TYR A 83 16.85 -9.99 4.60
N GLY A 84 16.51 -11.16 5.10
CA GLY A 84 17.14 -11.73 6.29
C GLY A 84 16.49 -13.04 6.71
N SER A 85 17.29 -13.93 7.30
CA SER A 85 16.78 -15.15 7.92
C SER A 85 16.06 -14.82 9.22
N LEU A 86 14.94 -15.50 9.50
CA LEU A 86 14.28 -15.46 10.81
C LEU A 86 15.11 -16.11 11.92
N LEU A 87 16.19 -16.81 11.56
CA LEU A 87 17.12 -17.44 12.50
C LEU A 87 18.42 -16.62 12.68
N ALA A 88 18.53 -15.46 12.02
CA ALA A 88 19.66 -14.56 12.20
C ALA A 88 19.61 -13.85 13.56
N GLU A 89 20.77 -13.41 14.04
CA GLU A 89 20.91 -12.67 15.31
C GLU A 89 20.09 -11.37 15.30
N ASP A 90 20.04 -10.66 14.17
CA ASP A 90 19.32 -9.38 14.00
C ASP A 90 17.85 -9.55 13.57
N SER A 91 17.30 -10.78 13.65
CA SER A 91 15.98 -11.10 13.10
C SER A 91 14.84 -10.37 13.81
N ILE A 92 14.93 -10.14 15.12
CA ILE A 92 13.89 -9.45 15.91
C ILE A 92 13.86 -7.97 15.58
N GLU A 93 15.02 -7.31 15.54
CA GLU A 93 15.14 -5.89 15.19
C GLU A 93 14.65 -5.65 13.75
N ASN A 94 15.02 -6.55 12.83
CA ASN A 94 14.53 -6.52 11.46
C ASN A 94 13.02 -6.67 11.42
N LEU A 95 12.43 -7.60 12.17
CA LEU A 95 10.99 -7.80 12.23
C LEU A 95 10.28 -6.55 12.78
N GLN A 96 10.80 -5.95 13.84
CA GLN A 96 10.26 -4.72 14.41
C GLN A 96 10.22 -3.58 13.39
N GLN A 97 11.29 -3.39 12.60
CA GLN A 97 11.31 -2.37 11.54
C GLN A 97 10.26 -2.64 10.46
N HIS A 98 10.08 -3.90 10.05
CA HIS A 98 9.03 -4.27 9.11
C HIS A 98 7.63 -3.96 9.65
N PHE A 99 7.35 -4.31 10.91
CA PHE A 99 6.07 -4.01 11.55
C PHE A 99 5.84 -2.51 11.69
N GLU A 100 6.86 -1.77 12.12
CA GLU A 100 6.78 -0.32 12.35
C GLU A 100 6.38 0.43 11.08
N VAL A 101 6.94 0.07 9.93
CA VAL A 101 6.58 0.69 8.64
C VAL A 101 5.31 0.08 8.05
N ASN A 102 5.32 -1.23 7.78
CA ASN A 102 4.30 -1.86 6.94
C ASN A 102 2.95 -1.98 7.66
N THR A 103 2.97 -2.20 8.98
CA THR A 103 1.75 -2.44 9.77
C THR A 103 1.36 -1.20 10.58
N PHE A 104 2.19 -0.78 11.54
CA PHE A 104 1.85 0.32 12.43
C PHE A 104 1.82 1.66 11.69
N GLY A 105 2.76 1.93 10.78
CA GLY A 105 2.75 3.13 9.96
C GLY A 105 1.48 3.25 9.11
N THR A 106 1.10 2.18 8.42
CA THR A 106 -0.17 2.08 7.67
C THR A 106 -1.38 2.37 8.57
N LEU A 107 -1.43 1.76 9.76
CA LEU A 107 -2.52 1.97 10.70
C LEU A 107 -2.56 3.41 11.23
N ARG A 108 -1.41 4.02 11.54
CA ARG A 108 -1.32 5.41 12.02
C ARG A 108 -1.92 6.37 11.00
N VAL A 109 -1.50 6.27 9.74
CA VAL A 109 -2.02 7.11 8.65
C VAL A 109 -3.52 6.86 8.46
N THR A 110 -3.93 5.60 8.41
CA THR A 110 -5.34 5.25 8.24
C THR A 110 -6.21 5.84 9.34
N ARG A 111 -5.83 5.68 10.61
CA ARG A 111 -6.59 6.21 11.76
C ARG A 111 -6.70 7.73 11.72
N ALA A 112 -5.62 8.42 11.35
CA ALA A 112 -5.60 9.87 11.29
C ALA A 112 -6.47 10.44 10.15
N PHE A 113 -6.50 9.75 9.00
CA PHE A 113 -7.28 10.18 7.83
C PHE A 113 -8.70 9.60 7.75
N ALA A 114 -9.05 8.58 8.54
CA ALA A 114 -10.39 7.99 8.54
C ALA A 114 -11.52 9.02 8.79
N PRO A 115 -11.39 9.98 9.73
CA PRO A 115 -12.38 11.04 9.91
C PRO A 115 -12.48 11.98 8.69
N THR A 116 -11.36 12.23 8.01
CA THR A 116 -11.32 13.03 6.78
C THR A 116 -12.09 12.33 5.66
N LEU A 117 -11.86 11.02 5.46
CA LEU A 117 -12.63 10.23 4.50
C LEU A 117 -14.13 10.22 4.83
N ALA A 118 -14.50 10.07 6.11
CA ALA A 118 -15.90 10.12 6.53
C ALA A 118 -16.57 11.46 6.15
N LYS A 119 -15.88 12.60 6.35
CA LYS A 119 -16.38 13.94 5.99
C LYS A 119 -16.60 14.12 4.49
N GLN A 120 -15.88 13.39 3.64
CA GLN A 120 -16.08 13.39 2.19
C GLN A 120 -17.29 12.53 1.75
N GLY A 121 -18.10 12.06 2.70
CA GLY A 121 -19.24 11.16 2.46
C GLY A 121 -18.83 9.70 2.31
N GLY A 122 -17.62 9.36 2.77
CA GLY A 122 -16.90 8.15 2.44
C GLY A 122 -15.73 8.45 1.50
N GLY A 123 -15.13 7.41 0.96
CA GLY A 123 -13.88 7.55 0.23
C GLY A 123 -13.33 6.21 -0.17
N ALA A 124 -12.05 6.18 -0.50
CA ALA A 124 -11.31 4.94 -0.66
C ALA A 124 -10.01 4.95 0.16
N LEU A 125 -9.71 3.81 0.74
CA LEU A 125 -8.44 3.46 1.36
C LEU A 125 -7.83 2.32 0.55
N ILE A 126 -6.62 2.51 0.04
CA ILE A 126 -5.93 1.51 -0.78
C ILE A 126 -4.64 1.15 -0.07
N ASN A 127 -4.52 -0.10 0.38
CA ASN A 127 -3.31 -0.60 1.02
C ASN A 127 -2.52 -1.46 0.03
N ILE A 128 -1.26 -1.09 -0.22
CA ILE A 128 -0.36 -1.89 -1.04
C ILE A 128 0.24 -3.01 -0.18
N LEU A 129 -0.28 -4.22 -0.38
CA LEU A 129 0.14 -5.45 0.29
C LEU A 129 1.19 -6.17 -0.56
N SER A 130 1.15 -7.50 -0.59
CA SER A 130 2.03 -8.34 -1.41
C SER A 130 1.42 -9.73 -1.58
N VAL A 131 1.86 -10.48 -2.57
CA VAL A 131 1.69 -11.95 -2.60
C VAL A 131 2.36 -12.61 -1.38
N LEU A 132 3.40 -11.98 -0.83
CA LEU A 132 4.05 -12.38 0.43
C LEU A 132 3.19 -12.12 1.68
N SER A 133 1.96 -11.62 1.52
CA SER A 133 0.95 -11.75 2.58
C SER A 133 0.52 -13.20 2.83
N TRP A 134 0.76 -14.10 1.85
CA TRP A 134 0.37 -15.51 1.93
C TRP A 134 1.52 -16.49 1.68
N LEU A 135 2.66 -16.01 1.19
CA LEU A 135 3.88 -16.79 0.98
C LEU A 135 4.97 -16.29 1.90
N SER A 136 5.88 -17.17 2.31
CA SER A 136 7.08 -16.78 3.07
C SER A 136 8.33 -17.55 2.61
N PRO A 137 8.85 -17.28 1.40
CA PRO A 137 10.11 -17.86 0.94
C PRO A 137 11.27 -17.59 1.89
N ALA A 138 12.30 -18.44 1.83
CA ALA A 138 13.51 -18.27 2.64
C ALA A 138 14.14 -16.88 2.41
N GLY A 139 14.51 -16.20 3.49
CA GLY A 139 15.11 -14.86 3.43
C GLY A 139 14.12 -13.68 3.37
N THR A 140 12.81 -13.92 3.22
CA THR A 140 11.79 -12.86 3.26
C THR A 140 10.85 -12.96 4.46
N GLY A 141 11.14 -13.86 5.43
CA GLY A 141 10.21 -14.19 6.51
C GLY A 141 9.74 -12.98 7.33
N GLY A 142 10.64 -12.03 7.63
CA GLY A 142 10.27 -10.81 8.35
C GLY A 142 9.31 -9.90 7.57
N TYR A 143 9.61 -9.69 6.28
CA TYR A 143 8.74 -8.93 5.37
C TYR A 143 7.38 -9.61 5.21
N SER A 144 7.37 -10.91 4.92
CA SER A 144 6.17 -11.72 4.70
C SER A 144 5.27 -11.68 5.93
N THR A 145 5.83 -11.90 7.13
CA THR A 145 5.10 -11.78 8.40
C THR A 145 4.43 -10.42 8.55
N SER A 146 5.15 -9.32 8.27
CA SER A 146 4.58 -7.97 8.35
C SER A 146 3.47 -7.72 7.30
N LYS A 147 3.58 -8.30 6.10
CA LYS A 147 2.56 -8.17 5.04
C LYS A 147 1.35 -9.07 5.29
N SER A 148 1.50 -10.21 5.95
CA SER A 148 0.38 -11.00 6.47
C SER A 148 -0.36 -10.25 7.57
N ALA A 149 0.36 -9.60 8.49
CA ALA A 149 -0.24 -8.75 9.52
C ALA A 149 -0.97 -7.55 8.90
N GLN A 150 -0.37 -6.88 7.91
CA GLN A 150 -1.00 -5.78 7.17
C GLN A 150 -2.25 -6.24 6.39
N TRP A 151 -2.28 -7.48 5.89
CA TRP A 151 -3.47 -8.06 5.25
C TRP A 151 -4.60 -8.27 6.27
N GLY A 152 -4.30 -8.85 7.44
CA GLY A 152 -5.26 -8.96 8.54
C GLY A 152 -5.80 -7.59 9.01
N LEU A 153 -4.90 -6.61 9.15
CA LEU A 153 -5.25 -5.22 9.43
C LEU A 153 -6.20 -4.64 8.38
N THR A 154 -5.93 -4.87 7.09
CA THR A 154 -6.77 -4.38 5.99
C THR A 154 -8.18 -4.98 6.04
N ASN A 155 -8.30 -6.27 6.41
CA ASN A 155 -9.58 -6.93 6.60
C ASN A 155 -10.37 -6.34 7.80
N GLY A 156 -9.68 -6.04 8.91
CA GLY A 156 -10.29 -5.36 10.06
C GLY A 156 -10.81 -3.97 9.70
N LEU A 157 -9.98 -3.18 8.99
CA LEU A 157 -10.35 -1.85 8.52
C LEU A 157 -11.55 -1.86 7.55
N ARG A 158 -11.71 -2.89 6.70
CA ARG A 158 -12.94 -3.06 5.90
C ARG A 158 -14.19 -3.13 6.77
N ALA A 159 -14.14 -3.87 7.87
CA ALA A 159 -15.26 -3.99 8.78
C ALA A 159 -15.53 -2.68 9.51
N GLU A 160 -14.49 -2.05 10.07
CA GLU A 160 -14.61 -0.82 10.87
C GLU A 160 -15.04 0.41 10.05
N LEU A 161 -14.60 0.52 8.80
CA LEU A 161 -14.86 1.69 7.95
C LEU A 161 -16.10 1.53 7.05
N ARG A 162 -16.82 0.41 7.14
CA ARG A 162 -18.00 0.11 6.30
C ARG A 162 -19.14 1.08 6.54
N GLU A 163 -19.46 1.39 7.79
CA GLU A 163 -20.59 2.26 8.14
C GLU A 163 -20.40 3.69 7.62
N GLN A 164 -19.15 4.17 7.60
CA GLN A 164 -18.77 5.45 7.00
C GLN A 164 -18.53 5.38 5.48
N LYS A 165 -18.95 4.29 4.82
CA LYS A 165 -18.92 4.11 3.35
C LYS A 165 -17.53 4.30 2.73
N THR A 166 -16.48 3.92 3.44
CA THR A 166 -15.12 3.93 2.90
C THR A 166 -14.82 2.59 2.28
N LEU A 167 -14.57 2.56 0.96
CA LEU A 167 -14.09 1.37 0.27
C LEU A 167 -12.64 1.09 0.71
N VAL A 168 -12.35 -0.12 1.16
CA VAL A 168 -10.99 -0.50 1.55
C VAL A 168 -10.47 -1.60 0.62
N ILE A 169 -9.47 -1.25 -0.20
CA ILE A 169 -8.88 -2.12 -1.22
C ILE A 169 -7.54 -2.67 -0.74
N GLY A 170 -7.39 -3.99 -0.78
CA GLY A 170 -6.10 -4.67 -0.61
C GLY A 170 -5.49 -4.99 -1.97
N VAL A 171 -4.30 -4.46 -2.26
CA VAL A 171 -3.60 -4.68 -3.53
C VAL A 171 -2.49 -5.69 -3.32
N HIS A 172 -2.48 -6.78 -4.09
CA HIS A 172 -1.56 -7.91 -3.91
C HIS A 172 -0.64 -8.09 -5.13
N PRO A 173 0.39 -7.24 -5.27
CA PRO A 173 1.43 -7.44 -6.27
C PRO A 173 2.38 -8.59 -5.89
N ALA A 174 2.91 -9.27 -6.91
CA ALA A 174 4.13 -10.07 -6.77
C ALA A 174 5.35 -9.15 -6.90
N TYR A 175 6.32 -9.49 -7.75
CA TYR A 175 7.43 -8.59 -8.05
C TYR A 175 6.95 -7.40 -8.89
N ILE A 176 7.36 -6.19 -8.49
CA ILE A 176 7.15 -4.96 -9.24
C ILE A 176 8.51 -4.42 -9.64
N ASP A 177 8.67 -4.02 -10.89
CA ASP A 177 9.92 -3.47 -11.38
C ASP A 177 10.21 -2.09 -10.77
N THR A 178 10.87 -2.12 -9.61
CA THR A 178 11.23 -0.97 -8.76
C THR A 178 12.54 -1.29 -8.04
N ASP A 179 13.20 -0.25 -7.50
CA ASP A 179 14.44 -0.38 -6.73
C ASP A 179 14.37 -1.41 -5.57
N MET A 180 13.17 -1.65 -5.00
CA MET A 180 12.97 -2.57 -3.87
C MET A 180 13.37 -4.02 -4.20
N VAL A 181 13.25 -4.43 -5.46
CA VAL A 181 13.52 -5.80 -5.93
C VAL A 181 14.39 -5.80 -7.19
N ALA A 182 15.26 -4.80 -7.33
CA ALA A 182 16.10 -4.63 -8.52
C ALA A 182 16.89 -5.91 -8.86
N ASP A 183 17.46 -6.56 -7.84
CA ASP A 183 18.33 -7.74 -7.97
C ASP A 183 17.59 -9.05 -8.27
N ILE A 184 16.25 -9.07 -8.21
CA ILE A 184 15.47 -10.29 -8.46
C ILE A 184 15.34 -10.55 -9.96
N GLN A 185 15.72 -11.76 -10.41
CA GLN A 185 15.56 -12.24 -11.79
C GLN A 185 14.31 -13.14 -11.88
N ALA A 186 13.14 -12.51 -11.94
CA ALA A 186 11.84 -13.18 -12.10
C ALA A 186 10.90 -12.26 -12.90
N PRO A 187 9.80 -12.77 -13.49
CA PRO A 187 8.81 -11.90 -14.12
C PRO A 187 8.32 -10.81 -13.14
N LYS A 188 8.38 -9.56 -13.56
CA LYS A 188 7.95 -8.39 -12.77
C LYS A 188 6.84 -7.67 -13.51
N SER A 189 5.83 -7.21 -12.79
CA SER A 189 4.89 -6.23 -13.32
C SER A 189 5.55 -4.86 -13.35
N THR A 190 5.23 -4.07 -14.36
CA THR A 190 5.56 -2.65 -14.35
C THR A 190 4.73 -1.93 -13.27
N PRO A 191 5.24 -0.81 -12.71
CA PRO A 191 4.44 0.04 -11.83
C PRO A 191 3.11 0.48 -12.47
N GLN A 192 3.10 0.74 -13.79
CA GLN A 192 1.93 1.18 -14.53
C GLN A 192 0.83 0.11 -14.57
N GLU A 193 1.17 -1.16 -14.77
CA GLU A 193 0.21 -2.28 -14.74
C GLU A 193 -0.44 -2.42 -13.36
N VAL A 194 0.36 -2.36 -12.29
CA VAL A 194 -0.15 -2.43 -10.91
C VAL A 194 -1.16 -1.30 -10.66
N VAL A 195 -0.81 -0.08 -11.08
CA VAL A 195 -1.67 1.10 -10.91
C VAL A 195 -2.95 0.97 -11.74
N ALA A 196 -2.86 0.57 -13.00
CA ALA A 196 -4.03 0.41 -13.87
C ALA A 196 -5.04 -0.60 -13.30
N ILE A 197 -4.56 -1.76 -12.84
CA ILE A 197 -5.41 -2.80 -12.22
C ILE A 197 -6.01 -2.28 -10.90
N THR A 198 -5.25 -1.52 -10.12
CA THR A 198 -5.72 -0.92 -8.87
C THR A 198 -6.82 0.13 -9.11
N LEU A 199 -6.63 1.03 -10.09
CA LEU A 199 -7.64 2.03 -10.44
C LEU A 199 -8.90 1.39 -11.04
N LYS A 200 -8.76 0.28 -11.77
CA LYS A 200 -9.91 -0.52 -12.22
C LYS A 200 -10.65 -1.17 -11.04
N ALA A 201 -9.93 -1.72 -10.05
CA ALA A 201 -10.57 -2.23 -8.84
C ALA A 201 -11.32 -1.14 -8.07
N LEU A 202 -10.74 0.07 -8.00
CA LEU A 202 -11.38 1.25 -7.41
C LEU A 202 -12.67 1.65 -8.16
N SER A 203 -12.65 1.70 -9.49
CA SER A 203 -13.84 2.06 -10.28
C SER A 203 -14.97 1.03 -10.20
N GLU A 204 -14.61 -0.25 -10.04
CA GLU A 204 -15.53 -1.39 -9.92
C GLU A 204 -15.96 -1.68 -8.47
N ASP A 205 -15.56 -0.84 -7.50
CA ASP A 205 -15.83 -1.03 -6.07
C ASP A 205 -15.38 -2.41 -5.53
N ARG A 206 -14.30 -2.95 -6.09
CA ARG A 206 -13.70 -4.22 -5.63
C ARG A 206 -12.85 -3.98 -4.40
N GLU A 207 -13.01 -4.86 -3.41
CA GLU A 207 -12.23 -4.82 -2.16
C GLU A 207 -10.81 -5.38 -2.31
N GLU A 208 -10.50 -6.04 -3.43
CA GLU A 208 -9.18 -6.63 -3.68
C GLU A 208 -8.73 -6.45 -5.14
N ALA A 209 -7.43 -6.21 -5.32
CA ALA A 209 -6.76 -6.15 -6.61
C ALA A 209 -5.59 -7.16 -6.63
N LEU A 210 -5.78 -8.29 -7.30
CA LEU A 210 -4.72 -9.25 -7.58
C LEU A 210 -4.06 -8.84 -8.89
N ILE A 211 -2.73 -8.69 -8.89
CA ILE A 211 -2.03 -8.04 -10.01
C ILE A 211 -1.52 -9.05 -11.04
N THR A 212 -1.02 -10.20 -10.58
CA THR A 212 -0.31 -11.16 -11.42
C THR A 212 -0.96 -12.53 -11.37
N ASP A 213 -0.76 -13.33 -12.41
CA ASP A 213 -1.18 -14.74 -12.44
C ASP A 213 -0.64 -15.52 -11.25
N MET A 214 0.59 -15.20 -10.81
CA MET A 214 1.17 -15.76 -9.58
C MET A 214 0.31 -15.43 -8.36
N THR A 215 -0.06 -14.16 -8.17
CA THR A 215 -0.94 -13.76 -7.06
C THR A 215 -2.28 -14.49 -7.13
N HIS A 216 -2.88 -14.60 -8.32
CA HIS A 216 -4.13 -15.32 -8.53
C HIS A 216 -4.00 -16.80 -8.15
N ALA A 217 -2.96 -17.48 -8.62
CA ALA A 217 -2.70 -18.88 -8.34
C ALA A 217 -2.45 -19.13 -6.84
N VAL A 218 -1.63 -18.29 -6.20
CA VAL A 218 -1.34 -18.39 -4.76
C VAL A 218 -2.63 -18.28 -3.96
N LYS A 219 -3.45 -17.26 -4.23
CA LYS A 219 -4.70 -17.06 -3.50
C LYS A 219 -5.69 -18.21 -3.72
N ALA A 220 -5.80 -18.72 -4.95
CA ALA A 220 -6.65 -19.87 -5.26
C ALA A 220 -6.20 -21.15 -4.54
N SER A 221 -4.92 -21.28 -4.22
CA SER A 221 -4.38 -22.47 -3.54
C SER A 221 -4.58 -22.49 -2.02
N LEU A 222 -4.96 -21.37 -1.38
CA LEU A 222 -4.92 -21.27 0.09
C LEU A 222 -5.81 -22.27 0.83
N SER A 223 -6.85 -22.78 0.18
CA SER A 223 -7.81 -23.74 0.75
C SER A 223 -7.75 -25.12 0.09
N THR A 224 -6.71 -25.43 -0.68
CA THR A 224 -6.55 -26.76 -1.29
C THR A 224 -5.87 -27.72 -0.31
N ASP A 225 -5.89 -29.03 -0.62
CA ASP A 225 -5.20 -30.06 0.19
C ASP A 225 -3.67 -29.94 0.14
N SER A 226 -3.14 -29.20 -0.84
CA SER A 226 -1.70 -28.96 -1.03
C SER A 226 -1.48 -27.49 -1.37
N PRO A 227 -1.67 -26.59 -0.37
CA PRO A 227 -1.58 -25.17 -0.60
C PRO A 227 -0.12 -24.76 -0.80
N VAL A 228 0.10 -23.78 -1.67
CA VAL A 228 1.46 -23.37 -2.09
C VAL A 228 2.31 -22.86 -0.91
N TYR A 229 1.70 -22.27 0.12
CA TYR A 229 2.43 -21.69 1.25
C TYR A 229 3.14 -22.72 2.14
N LEU A 230 2.77 -24.01 2.05
CA LEU A 230 3.49 -25.09 2.74
C LEU A 230 4.80 -25.46 2.02
N ASN A 231 4.92 -25.14 0.73
CA ASN A 231 6.12 -25.33 -0.08
C ASN A 231 6.37 -24.07 -0.94
N PRO A 232 6.66 -22.93 -0.29
CA PRO A 232 6.68 -21.60 -0.91
C PRO A 232 7.91 -21.34 -1.80
#